data_AF-A0A316TBP2-F1
#
_entry.id   AF-A0A316TBP2-F1
#
_cell.length_a   1.000
_cell.length_b   1.000
_cell.length_c   1.000
_cell.angle_alpha   90.00
_cell.angle_beta   90.00
_cell.angle_gamma   90.00
#
_symmetry.space_group_name_H-M   'P 1'
#
loop_
_entity.id
_entity.type
_entity.pdbx_description
1 polymer ?
#
loop_
_entity_poly.entity_id
_entity_poly.type
_entity_poly.pdbx_seq_one_letter_code
_entity_poly.pdbx_strand_id
1 'polypeptide(L)' 'MDRIGRFVRGFGRFWYDFIVGDDPKIAIAVAVVLGLGAVLVGTAGATGVGVVAALAALLLVAFTVAMLVDVGASRRRG' A
#
# COMPACT_ATOMS: atom_id res chain seq x y z
N MET A 1 11.41 -12.14 28.78
CA MET A 1 10.70 -11.44 27.70
C MET A 1 9.42 -10.85 28.25
N ASP A 2 9.62 -9.69 28.85
CA ASP A 2 8.70 -8.61 29.14
C ASP A 2 7.54 -8.59 28.14
N ARG A 3 6.32 -8.52 28.67
CA ARG A 3 5.05 -8.69 27.95
C ARG A 3 4.98 -7.80 26.71
N ILE A 4 5.58 -6.61 26.79
CA ILE A 4 5.74 -5.61 25.74
C ILE A 4 6.55 -6.16 24.55
N GLY A 5 7.68 -6.84 24.78
CA GLY A 5 8.53 -7.38 23.72
C GLY A 5 7.85 -8.43 22.83
N ARG A 6 6.89 -9.19 23.37
CA ARG A 6 6.06 -10.12 22.56
C ARG A 6 5.06 -9.38 21.67
N PHE A 7 4.42 -8.33 22.18
CA PHE A 7 3.50 -7.52 21.38
C PHE A 7 4.21 -6.76 20.25
N VAL A 8 5.38 -6.18 20.53
CA VAL A 8 6.18 -5.49 19.51
C VAL A 8 6.64 -6.45 18.42
N ARG A 9 7.10 -7.66 18.77
CA ARG A 9 7.45 -8.69 17.78
C ARG A 9 6.25 -9.17 16.97
N GLY A 10 5.10 -9.40 17.62
CA GLY A 10 3.87 -9.78 16.92
C GLY A 10 3.37 -8.71 15.97
N PHE A 11 3.43 -7.45 16.39
CA PHE A 11 3.07 -6.30 15.58
C PHE A 11 4.00 -6.13 14.38
N GLY A 12 5.32 -6.20 14.58
CA GLY A 12 6.29 -6.12 13.48
C GLY A 12 6.15 -7.27 12.48
N ARG A 13 5.92 -8.51 12.97
CA ARG A 13 5.65 -9.69 12.14
C ARG A 13 4.37 -9.52 11.33
N PHE A 14 3.29 -9.02 11.95
CA PHE A 14 2.03 -8.73 11.25
C PHE A 14 2.22 -7.72 10.13
N TRP A 15 2.89 -6.59 10.40
CA TRP A 15 3.16 -5.60 9.36
C TRP A 15 4.07 -6.14 8.26
N TYR A 16 5.06 -6.97 8.61
CA TYR A 16 5.92 -7.62 7.62
C TYR A 16 5.14 -8.63 6.77
N ASP A 17 4.33 -9.49 7.37
CA ASP A 17 3.50 -10.46 6.64
C ASP A 17 2.41 -9.75 5.81
N PHE A 18 1.93 -8.58 6.25
CA PHE A 18 0.97 -7.74 5.52
C PHE A 18 1.60 -6.93 4.37
N ILE A 19 2.84 -6.43 4.51
CA ILE A 19 3.50 -5.61 3.48
C ILE A 19 4.32 -6.48 2.51
N VAL A 20 5.06 -7.44 3.05
CA VAL A 20 6.03 -8.28 2.32
C VAL A 20 5.46 -9.67 2.02
N GLY A 21 4.60 -10.21 2.90
CA GLY A 21 3.95 -11.51 2.73
C GLY A 21 2.64 -11.49 1.92
N ASP A 22 2.03 -10.32 1.72
CA ASP A 22 0.87 -10.12 0.84
C ASP A 22 1.28 -10.09 -0.64
N ASP A 23 0.35 -9.93 -1.58
CA ASP A 23 0.69 -9.78 -3.01
C ASP A 23 1.61 -8.55 -3.21
N PRO A 24 2.89 -8.76 -3.57
CA PRO A 24 3.86 -7.66 -3.71
C PRO A 24 3.41 -6.62 -4.74
N LYS A 25 2.53 -6.99 -5.69
CA LYS A 25 1.96 -6.06 -6.67
C LYS A 25 1.09 -4.99 -5.99
N ILE A 26 0.28 -5.38 -5.02
CA ILE A 26 -0.60 -4.47 -4.29
C ILE A 26 0.23 -3.57 -3.38
N ALA A 27 1.19 -4.13 -2.64
CA ALA A 27 2.06 -3.36 -1.76
C ALA A 27 2.84 -2.27 -2.52
N ILE A 28 3.40 -2.61 -3.68
CA ILE A 28 4.11 -1.65 -4.54
C ILE A 28 3.16 -0.55 -5.04
N ALA A 29 1.95 -0.92 -5.50
CA ALA A 29 0.97 0.04 -5.99
C ALA A 29 0.60 1.08 -4.91
N VAL A 30 0.34 0.63 -3.68
CA VAL A 30 0.05 1.53 -2.55
C VAL A 30 1.25 2.41 -2.22
N ALA A 31 2.45 1.83 -2.10
CA ALA A 31 3.66 2.57 -1.78
C ALA A 31 3.97 3.68 -2.81
N VAL A 32 3.73 3.43 -4.11
CA VAL A 32 3.90 4.42 -5.17
C VAL A 32 2.96 5.61 -4.98
N VAL A 33 1.67 5.36 -4.71
CA VAL A 33 0.70 6.45 -4.54
C VAL A 33 0.98 7.29 -3.30
N LEU A 34 1.37 6.65 -2.19
CA LEU A 34 1.78 7.35 -0.98
C LEU A 34 3.07 8.16 -1.20
N GLY A 35 4.05 7.59 -1.91
CA GLY A 35 5.28 8.28 -2.29
C GLY A 35 5.02 9.50 -3.16
N LEU A 36 4.14 9.38 -4.16
CA LEU A 36 3.70 10.51 -4.99
C LEU A 36 3.04 11.61 -4.14
N GLY A 37 2.16 11.24 -3.21
CA GLY A 37 1.55 12.18 -2.28
C GLY A 37 2.58 12.90 -1.41
N ALA A 38 3.55 12.15 -0.86
CA ALA A 38 4.63 12.72 -0.06
C ALA A 38 5.48 13.72 -0.88
N VAL A 39 5.80 13.39 -2.14
CA VAL A 39 6.53 14.31 -3.04
C VAL A 39 5.69 15.54 -3.36
N LEU A 40 4.42 15.39 -3.71
CA LEU A 40 3.51 16.50 -4.03
C LEU A 40 3.39 17.49 -2.87
N VAL A 41 3.19 16.97 -1.66
CA VAL A 41 3.11 17.79 -0.45
C VAL A 41 4.48 18.41 -0.12
N GLY A 42 5.54 17.62 -0.15
CA GLY A 42 6.88 18.04 0.28
C GLY A 42 7.60 19.00 -0.68
N THR A 43 7.29 18.95 -1.98
CA THR A 43 7.99 19.77 -3.00
C THR A 43 7.12 20.87 -3.58
N ALA A 44 5.85 20.59 -3.84
CA ALA A 44 4.94 21.55 -4.48
C ALA A 44 4.00 22.25 -3.48
N GLY A 45 4.03 21.87 -2.20
CA GLY A 45 3.09 22.37 -1.19
C GLY A 45 1.63 22.05 -1.53
N ALA A 46 1.41 21.09 -2.45
CA ALA A 46 0.10 20.77 -2.98
C ALA A 46 -0.73 20.09 -1.89
N THR A 47 -1.66 20.84 -1.32
CA THR A 47 -2.51 20.43 -0.20
C THR A 47 -3.97 20.78 -0.49
N GLY A 48 -4.88 20.30 0.34
CA GLY A 48 -6.32 20.56 0.22
C GLY A 48 -7.11 19.40 -0.38
N VAL A 49 -8.44 19.54 -0.34
CA VAL A 49 -9.37 18.41 -0.58
C VAL A 49 -9.25 17.83 -1.99
N GLY A 50 -8.94 18.66 -3.00
CA GLY A 50 -8.76 18.21 -4.37
C GLY A 50 -7.56 17.27 -4.54
N VAL A 51 -6.43 17.59 -3.90
CA VAL A 51 -5.23 16.74 -3.92
C VAL A 51 -5.49 15.43 -3.19
N VAL A 52 -6.16 15.48 -2.03
CA VAL A 52 -6.53 14.29 -1.27
C VAL A 52 -7.47 13.40 -2.07
N ALA A 53 -8.51 13.97 -2.68
CA ALA A 53 -9.46 13.23 -3.51
C ALA A 53 -8.78 12.60 -4.74
N ALA A 54 -7.87 13.32 -5.40
CA ALA A 54 -7.12 12.80 -6.52
C ALA A 54 -6.20 11.63 -6.13
N LEU A 55 -5.48 11.75 -5.01
CA LEU A 55 -4.63 10.67 -4.49
C LEU A 55 -5.45 9.46 -4.04
N ALA A 56 -6.62 9.69 -3.41
CA ALA A 56 -7.53 8.62 -3.03
C ALA A 56 -8.10 7.88 -4.26
N ALA A 57 -8.49 8.61 -5.30
CA ALA A 57 -8.94 8.03 -6.56
C ALA A 57 -7.81 7.24 -7.24
N LEU A 58 -6.59 7.79 -7.27
CA LEU A 58 -5.43 7.11 -7.82
C LEU A 58 -5.11 5.83 -7.06
N LEU A 59 -5.18 5.86 -5.72
CA LEU A 59 -4.99 4.68 -4.88
C LEU A 59 -6.02 3.59 -5.20
N LEU A 60 -7.29 3.96 -5.31
CA LEU A 60 -8.37 3.03 -5.64
C LEU A 60 -8.14 2.38 -7.01
N VAL A 61 -7.77 3.16 -8.02
CA VAL A 61 -7.47 2.65 -9.37
C VAL A 61 -6.27 1.72 -9.34
N ALA A 62 -5.17 2.13 -8.72
CA ALA A 62 -3.94 1.33 -8.64
C ALA A 62 -4.18 0.00 -7.92
N PHE A 63 -4.91 0.01 -6.81
CA PHE A 63 -5.32 -1.19 -6.09
C PHE A 63 -6.18 -2.11 -6.96
N THR A 64 -7.19 -1.55 -7.63
CA THR A 64 -8.11 -2.33 -8.50
C THR A 64 -7.34 -2.99 -9.65
N VAL A 65 -6.41 -2.26 -10.29
CA VAL A 65 -5.55 -2.80 -11.35
C VAL A 65 -4.65 -3.91 -10.82
N ALA A 66 -3.99 -3.71 -9.67
CA ALA A 66 -3.15 -4.73 -9.05
C ALA A 66 -3.95 -6.00 -8.78
N MET A 67 -5.18 -5.87 -8.26
CA MET A 67 -6.08 -6.99 -8.05
C MET A 67 -6.48 -7.71 -9.33
N LEU A 68 -6.83 -6.98 -10.39
CA LEU A 68 -7.17 -7.58 -11.67
C LEU A 68 -5.99 -8.36 -12.28
N VAL A 69 -4.77 -7.83 -12.15
CA VAL A 69 -3.55 -8.51 -12.59
C VAL A 69 -3.31 -9.79 -11.79
N ASP A 70 -3.50 -9.73 -10.47
CA ASP A 70 -3.28 -10.90 -9.61
C ASP A 70 -4.30 -12.01 -9.82
N VAL A 71 -5.58 -11.66 -9.89
CA VAL A 71 -6.66 -12.60 -10.21
C VAL A 71 -6.44 -13.21 -11.60
N GLY A 72 -6.06 -12.39 -12.58
CA GLY A 72 -5.73 -12.85 -13.93
C GLY A 72 -4.54 -13.81 -13.96
N ALA A 73 -3.51 -13.57 -13.17
CA ALA A 73 -2.35 -14.45 -13.04
C ALA A 73 -2.72 -15.78 -12.36
N SER A 74 -3.57 -15.73 -11.34
CA SER A 74 -4.05 -16.92 -10.61
C SER A 74 -4.88 -17.84 -11.52
N ARG A 75 -5.76 -17.27 -12.36
CA ARG A 75 -6.58 -18.05 -13.31
C ARG A 75 -5.77 -18.76 -14.41
N ARG A 76 -4.55 -18.33 -14.71
CA ARG A 76 -3.69 -18.98 -15.72
C ARG A 76 -2.91 -20.19 -15.17
N ARG A 77 -2.89 -20.38 -13.86
CA ARG A 77 -2.11 -21.42 -13.17
C ARG A 77 -2.94 -22.63 -12.72
N GLY A 78 -4.26 -22.51 -12.68
CA GLY A 78 -5.21 -23.60 -12.40
C GLY A 78 -5.87 -24.10 -13.68
#